data_AF-A0A183U5P6-F1
#
_entry.id   AF-A0A183U5P6-F1
#
_cell.length_a   1.000
_cell.length_b   1.000
_cell.length_c   1.000
_cell.angle_alpha   90.00
_cell.angle_beta   90.00
_cell.angle_gamma   90.00
#
_symmetry.space_group_name_H-M   'P 1'
#
loop_
_entity.id
_entity.type
_entity.pdbx_description
1 polymer ?
#
loop_
_entity_poly.entity_id
_entity_poly.type
_entity_poly.pdbx_seq_one_letter_code
_entity_poly.pdbx_strand_id
1 'polypeptide(L)'
;LRKAHSEVCEKVVELMNLDLLKEVNKWKDIMFEIRSKIAEQERYAGSKSNMRPWLIHWDRQLYKALDLQYRWGIESLHAQIPQIQAQLVFKEQRLQLRPPLEEIRAKYYREMKKFLSVPQKFRGVQDTEQANKIYAVMIERNANRFHSVYEKAEQLFDKLSAIDSQFEVSFRYVELPIR
;
A
#
# COMPACT_ATOMS: atom_id res chain seq x y z
N LEU A 1 16.67 -10.51 -28.32
CA LEU A 1 16.05 -11.28 -27.21
C LEU A 1 16.94 -11.47 -25.97
N ARG A 2 18.13 -12.10 -26.01
CA ARG A 2 18.96 -12.32 -24.79
C ARG A 2 19.27 -11.05 -24.01
N LYS A 3 19.74 -10.00 -24.69
CA LYS A 3 20.02 -8.68 -24.08
C LYS A 3 18.78 -8.09 -23.41
N ALA A 4 17.67 -8.01 -24.14
CA ALA A 4 16.40 -7.50 -23.60
C ALA A 4 15.89 -8.33 -22.41
N HIS A 5 16.09 -9.65 -22.41
CA HIS A 5 15.75 -10.50 -21.28
C HIS A 5 16.57 -10.15 -20.04
N SER A 6 17.89 -9.96 -20.17
CA SER A 6 18.74 -9.53 -19.05
C SER A 6 18.34 -8.15 -18.51
N GLU A 7 18.08 -7.19 -19.38
CA GLU A 7 17.67 -5.83 -18.98
C GLU A 7 16.33 -5.84 -18.21
N VAL A 8 15.35 -6.61 -18.67
CA VAL A 8 14.07 -6.75 -17.95
C VAL A 8 14.28 -7.49 -16.61
N CYS A 9 15.19 -8.46 -16.55
CA CYS A 9 15.54 -9.15 -15.31
C CYS A 9 16.07 -8.17 -14.25
N GLU A 10 17.02 -7.32 -14.62
CA GLU A 10 17.60 -6.30 -13.74
C GLU A 10 16.51 -5.36 -13.19
N LYS A 11 15.60 -4.92 -14.05
CA LYS A 11 14.46 -4.07 -13.67
C LYS A 11 13.51 -4.77 -12.68
N VAL A 12 13.20 -6.04 -12.90
CA VAL A 12 12.34 -6.81 -11.98
C VAL A 12 13.02 -7.03 -10.63
N VAL A 13 14.34 -7.27 -10.61
CA VAL A 13 15.11 -7.37 -9.36
C VAL A 13 15.16 -6.02 -8.65
N GLU A 14 15.25 -4.91 -9.38
CA GLU A 14 15.15 -3.56 -8.81
C GLU A 14 13.79 -3.39 -8.10
N LEU A 15 12.68 -3.74 -8.76
CA LEU A 15 11.34 -3.69 -8.16
C LEU A 15 11.23 -4.49 -6.85
N MET A 16 11.91 -5.64 -6.74
CA MET A 16 11.90 -6.42 -5.49
C MET A 16 12.50 -5.69 -4.29
N ASN A 17 13.29 -4.64 -4.52
CA ASN A 17 13.96 -3.86 -3.47
C ASN A 17 13.34 -2.46 -3.26
N LEU A 18 12.26 -2.12 -3.96
CA LEU A 18 11.62 -0.80 -3.88
C LEU A 18 10.33 -0.85 -3.05
N ASP A 19 10.20 0.09 -2.12
CA ASP A 19 9.02 0.18 -1.26
C ASP A 19 7.80 0.60 -2.09
N LEU A 20 6.80 -0.28 -2.16
CA LEU A 20 5.61 -0.10 -2.98
C LEU A 20 4.76 1.13 -2.59
N LEU A 21 4.89 1.65 -1.38
CA LEU A 21 4.15 2.82 -0.90
C LEU A 21 4.98 4.11 -0.94
N LYS A 22 6.25 4.06 -0.57
CA LYS A 22 7.11 5.25 -0.56
C LYS A 22 7.62 5.62 -1.94
N GLU A 23 7.85 4.62 -2.80
CA GLU A 23 8.49 4.80 -4.11
C GLU A 23 7.52 4.51 -5.27
N VAL A 24 6.23 4.81 -5.11
CA VAL A 24 5.17 4.55 -6.11
C VAL A 24 5.51 5.11 -7.49
N ASN A 25 6.11 6.29 -7.56
CA ASN A 25 6.49 6.90 -8.84
C ASN A 25 7.61 6.11 -9.52
N LYS A 26 8.66 5.74 -8.77
CA LYS A 26 9.75 4.92 -9.29
C LYS A 26 9.28 3.54 -9.73
N TRP A 27 8.33 2.95 -8.98
CA TRP A 27 7.62 1.73 -9.39
C TRP A 27 6.94 1.87 -10.75
N LYS A 28 6.23 2.99 -10.98
CA LYS A 28 5.57 3.27 -12.27
C LYS A 28 6.58 3.48 -13.39
N ASP A 29 7.67 4.19 -13.12
CA ASP A 29 8.72 4.47 -14.10
C ASP A 29 9.40 3.19 -14.57
N ILE A 30 9.80 2.32 -13.64
CA ILE A 30 10.40 1.01 -13.97
C ILE A 30 9.41 0.12 -14.74
N MET A 31 8.14 0.11 -14.34
CA MET A 31 7.09 -0.62 -15.08
C MET A 31 6.91 -0.08 -16.49
N PHE A 32 6.99 1.24 -16.68
CA PHE A 32 6.94 1.86 -18.00
C PHE A 32 8.15 1.47 -18.85
N GLU A 33 9.35 1.44 -18.27
CA GLU A 33 10.57 0.98 -18.95
C GLU A 33 10.47 -0.49 -19.39
N ILE A 34 10.01 -1.38 -18.50
CA ILE A 34 9.81 -2.80 -18.82
C ILE A 34 8.84 -2.95 -20.01
N ARG A 35 7.69 -2.26 -19.97
CA ARG A 35 6.69 -2.32 -21.05
C ARG A 35 7.24 -1.75 -22.36
N SER A 36 7.98 -0.65 -22.28
CA SER A 36 8.60 -0.02 -23.45
C SER A 36 9.62 -0.96 -24.11
N LYS A 37 10.43 -1.67 -23.30
CA LYS A 37 11.39 -2.67 -23.78
C LYS A 37 10.71 -3.86 -24.43
N ILE A 38 9.60 -4.33 -23.86
CA ILE A 38 8.81 -5.40 -24.45
C ILE A 38 8.20 -4.96 -25.79
N ALA A 39 7.63 -3.77 -25.86
CA ALA A 39 7.06 -3.20 -27.09
C ALA A 39 8.12 -3.02 -28.19
N GLU A 40 9.36 -2.67 -27.82
CA GLU A 40 10.50 -2.64 -28.74
C GLU A 40 10.76 -4.04 -29.33
N GLN A 41 10.77 -5.09 -28.50
CA GLN A 41 10.98 -6.46 -28.97
C GLN A 41 9.82 -6.99 -29.83
N GLU A 42 8.58 -6.55 -29.59
CA GLU A 42 7.43 -6.94 -30.41
C GLU A 42 7.59 -6.54 -31.89
N ARG A 43 8.28 -5.42 -32.17
CA ARG A 43 8.56 -4.96 -33.56
C ARG A 43 9.43 -5.94 -34.34
N TYR A 44 10.26 -6.72 -33.64
CA TYR A 44 11.18 -7.69 -34.24
C TYR A 44 10.64 -9.13 -34.19
N ALA A 45 9.52 -9.37 -33.51
CA ALA A 45 9.01 -10.72 -33.25
C ALA A 45 8.27 -11.36 -34.43
N GLY A 46 7.97 -10.59 -35.49
CA GLY A 46 7.20 -11.00 -36.66
C GLY A 46 5.73 -11.28 -36.34
N SER A 47 5.46 -12.27 -35.48
CA SER A 47 4.12 -12.61 -34.95
C SER A 47 4.04 -12.38 -33.44
N LYS A 48 2.95 -11.76 -32.99
CA LYS A 48 2.61 -11.60 -31.56
C LYS A 48 2.50 -12.94 -30.81
N SER A 49 2.18 -14.04 -31.51
CA SER A 49 2.09 -15.37 -30.89
C SER A 49 3.42 -15.84 -30.32
N ASN A 50 4.53 -15.47 -30.95
CA ASN A 50 5.88 -15.88 -30.55
C ASN A 50 6.31 -15.23 -29.23
N MET A 51 5.72 -14.07 -28.90
CA MET A 51 6.01 -13.33 -27.67
C MET A 51 5.23 -13.85 -26.46
N ARG A 52 4.11 -14.56 -26.68
CA ARG A 52 3.19 -14.94 -25.60
C ARG A 52 3.86 -15.71 -24.44
N PRO A 53 4.69 -16.74 -24.66
CA PRO A 53 5.37 -17.43 -23.56
C PRO A 53 6.28 -16.51 -22.73
N TRP A 54 6.95 -15.56 -23.40
CA TRP A 54 7.85 -14.60 -22.78
C TRP A 54 7.08 -13.55 -21.96
N LEU A 55 5.95 -13.06 -22.46
CA LEU A 55 5.06 -12.15 -21.72
C LEU A 55 4.50 -12.83 -20.46
N ILE A 56 4.03 -14.07 -20.59
CA ILE A 56 3.54 -14.87 -19.45
C ILE A 56 4.65 -15.04 -18.40
N HIS A 57 5.88 -15.36 -18.84
CA HIS A 57 7.02 -15.48 -17.94
C HIS A 57 7.23 -14.19 -17.13
N TRP A 58 7.25 -13.02 -17.79
CA TRP A 58 7.49 -11.75 -17.11
C TRP A 58 6.37 -11.34 -16.18
N ASP A 59 5.11 -11.58 -16.54
CA ASP A 59 3.99 -11.36 -15.63
C ASP A 59 4.12 -12.20 -14.34
N ARG A 60 4.65 -13.42 -14.46
CA ARG A 60 4.93 -14.27 -13.28
C ARG A 60 6.08 -13.72 -12.43
N GLN A 61 7.12 -13.15 -13.03
CA GLN A 61 8.21 -12.54 -12.24
C GLN A 61 7.74 -11.24 -11.56
N LEU A 62 6.97 -10.41 -12.27
CA LEU A 62 6.33 -9.22 -11.71
C LEU A 62 5.37 -9.57 -10.57
N TYR A 63 4.61 -10.66 -10.71
CA TYR A 63 3.75 -11.15 -9.63
C TYR A 63 4.57 -11.44 -8.37
N LYS A 64 5.74 -12.08 -8.48
CA LYS A 64 6.59 -12.39 -7.32
C LYS A 64 7.16 -11.12 -6.69
N ALA A 65 7.63 -10.18 -7.51
CA ALA A 65 8.14 -8.89 -7.02
C ALA A 65 7.05 -8.11 -6.28
N LEU A 66 5.85 -8.05 -6.85
CA LEU A 66 4.70 -7.40 -6.24
C LEU A 66 4.26 -8.11 -4.95
N ASP A 67 4.18 -9.45 -4.92
CA ASP A 67 3.77 -10.21 -3.74
C ASP A 67 4.74 -10.05 -2.57
N LEU A 68 6.05 -10.00 -2.85
CA LEU A 68 7.07 -9.71 -1.84
C LEU A 68 6.83 -8.34 -1.18
N GLN A 69 6.74 -7.30 -2.00
CA GLN A 69 6.55 -5.94 -1.53
C GLN A 69 5.17 -5.71 -0.90
N TYR A 70 4.14 -6.39 -1.40
CA TYR A 70 2.80 -6.34 -0.83
C TYR A 70 2.78 -6.95 0.58
N ARG A 71 3.42 -8.11 0.78
CA ARG A 71 3.53 -8.72 2.12
C ARG A 71 4.28 -7.83 3.10
N TRP A 72 5.42 -7.27 2.69
CA TRP A 72 6.16 -6.33 3.53
C TRP A 72 5.35 -5.08 3.85
N GLY A 73 4.68 -4.49 2.86
CA GLY A 73 3.83 -3.32 3.06
C GLY A 73 2.61 -3.59 3.94
N ILE A 74 2.06 -4.82 3.95
CA ILE A 74 1.01 -5.21 4.91
C ILE A 74 1.56 -5.18 6.35
N GLU A 75 2.75 -5.73 6.57
CA GLU A 75 3.35 -5.81 7.91
C GLU A 75 3.80 -4.44 8.44
N SER A 76 4.27 -3.55 7.56
CA SER A 76 4.73 -2.20 7.89
C SER A 76 3.70 -1.09 7.65
N LEU A 77 2.45 -1.44 7.33
CA LEU A 77 1.43 -0.50 6.87
C LEU A 77 1.20 0.68 7.83
N HIS A 78 1.18 0.38 9.12
CA HIS A 78 1.02 1.37 10.20
C HIS A 78 2.12 2.45 10.19
N ALA A 79 3.34 2.12 9.77
CA ALA A 79 4.46 3.05 9.67
C ALA A 79 4.50 3.78 8.31
N GLN A 80 3.72 3.31 7.33
CA GLN A 80 3.67 3.87 5.98
C GLN A 80 2.46 4.79 5.75
N ILE A 81 1.42 4.71 6.60
CA ILE A 81 0.28 5.63 6.55
C ILE A 81 0.75 7.06 6.89
N PRO A 82 0.41 8.07 6.07
CA PRO A 82 0.78 9.46 6.35
C PRO A 82 0.31 9.91 7.72
N GLN A 83 1.13 10.73 8.39
CA GLN A 83 0.80 11.26 9.71
C GLN A 83 -0.53 12.03 9.65
N ILE A 84 -1.51 11.59 10.44
CA ILE A 84 -2.79 12.29 10.62
C ILE A 84 -2.62 13.23 11.81
N GLN A 85 -2.61 14.54 11.56
CA GLN A 85 -2.53 15.52 12.63
C GLN A 85 -3.88 15.66 13.33
N ALA A 86 -3.87 15.60 14.66
CA ALA A 86 -5.03 15.85 15.51
C ALA A 86 -4.62 16.79 16.65
N GLN A 87 -5.52 17.69 17.03
CA GLN A 87 -5.37 18.63 18.13
C GLN A 87 -6.40 18.31 19.20
N LEU A 88 -5.98 18.41 20.45
CA LEU A 88 -6.90 18.36 21.60
C LEU A 88 -7.29 19.79 21.96
N VAL A 89 -8.56 20.12 21.83
CA VAL A 89 -9.09 21.46 22.16
C VAL A 89 -10.06 21.37 23.32
N PHE A 90 -10.00 22.33 24.23
CA PHE A 90 -11.00 22.47 25.29
C PHE A 90 -12.11 23.39 24.79
N LYS A 91 -13.32 22.85 24.61
CA LYS A 91 -14.48 23.59 24.13
C LYS A 91 -15.74 23.11 24.84
N GLU A 92 -16.63 24.04 25.23
CA GLU A 92 -17.89 23.71 25.92
C GLU A 92 -17.68 22.86 27.19
N GLN A 93 -16.65 23.21 27.97
CA GLN A 93 -16.24 22.51 29.21
C GLN A 93 -15.87 21.02 29.01
N ARG A 94 -15.51 20.62 27.79
CA ARG A 94 -15.08 19.27 27.46
C ARG A 94 -13.84 19.29 26.58
N LEU A 95 -12.97 18.30 26.76
CA LEU A 95 -11.89 18.04 25.82
C LEU A 95 -12.49 17.40 24.56
N GLN A 96 -12.05 17.88 23.40
CA GLN A 96 -12.52 17.41 22.09
C GLN A 96 -11.33 17.25 21.16
N LEU A 97 -11.27 16.13 20.43
CA LEU A 97 -10.33 15.94 19.33
C LEU A 97 -10.78 16.72 18.08
N ARG A 98 -9.82 17.36 17.42
CA ARG A 98 -9.98 18.08 16.15
C ARG A 98 -8.94 17.57 15.15
N PRO A 99 -9.34 16.86 14.06
CA PRO A 99 -10.70 16.45 13.74
C PRO A 99 -11.23 15.36 14.70
N PRO A 100 -12.55 15.10 14.73
CA PRO A 100 -13.14 14.05 15.56
C PRO A 100 -12.55 12.66 15.29
N LEU A 101 -12.61 11.77 16.28
CA LEU A 101 -12.04 10.43 16.21
C LEU A 101 -12.56 9.64 14.99
N GLU A 102 -13.84 9.77 14.66
CA GLU A 102 -14.48 9.12 13.52
C GLU A 102 -13.85 9.56 12.18
N GLU A 103 -13.50 10.85 12.06
CA GLU A 103 -12.86 11.37 10.87
C GLU A 103 -11.41 10.88 10.75
N ILE A 104 -10.69 10.81 11.88
CA ILE A 104 -9.33 10.23 11.94
C ILE A 104 -9.38 8.77 11.49
N ARG A 105 -10.31 7.97 12.03
CA ARG A 105 -10.54 6.57 11.65
C ARG A 105 -10.86 6.44 10.16
N ALA A 106 -11.74 7.29 9.64
CA ALA A 106 -12.11 7.28 8.23
C ALA A 106 -10.91 7.59 7.31
N LYS A 107 -10.05 8.56 7.67
CA LYS A 107 -8.83 8.89 6.91
C LYS A 107 -7.84 7.72 6.92
N TYR A 108 -7.61 7.13 8.07
CA TYR A 108 -6.71 5.97 8.20
C TYR A 108 -7.19 4.78 7.37
N TYR A 109 -8.46 4.40 7.51
CA TYR A 109 -9.02 3.25 6.79
C TYR A 109 -9.10 3.47 5.29
N ARG A 110 -9.23 4.72 4.83
CA ARG A 110 -9.13 5.07 3.42
C ARG A 110 -7.75 4.78 2.84
N GLU A 111 -6.68 5.21 3.51
CA GLU A 111 -5.31 4.95 3.04
C GLU A 111 -4.96 3.46 3.12
N MET A 112 -5.39 2.78 4.18
CA MET A 112 -5.25 1.33 4.30
C MET A 112 -5.94 0.60 3.14
N LYS A 113 -7.22 0.90 2.86
CA LYS A 113 -7.97 0.30 1.75
C LYS A 113 -7.32 0.59 0.40
N LYS A 114 -6.79 1.80 0.21
CA LYS A 114 -6.08 2.20 -1.01
C LYS A 114 -4.86 1.30 -1.24
N PHE A 115 -4.05 1.03 -0.22
CA PHE A 115 -2.95 0.07 -0.31
C PHE A 115 -3.42 -1.36 -0.56
N LEU A 116 -4.40 -1.86 0.19
CA LEU A 116 -4.89 -3.23 0.03
C LEU A 116 -5.46 -3.49 -1.38
N SER A 117 -5.94 -2.44 -2.07
CA SER A 117 -6.44 -2.49 -3.45
C SER A 117 -5.37 -2.48 -4.54
N VAL A 118 -4.08 -2.31 -4.21
CA VAL A 118 -3.00 -2.19 -5.20
C VAL A 118 -2.93 -3.40 -6.15
N PRO A 119 -2.96 -4.66 -5.69
CA PRO A 119 -2.87 -5.81 -6.60
C PRO A 119 -4.04 -5.89 -7.61
N GLN A 120 -5.23 -5.42 -7.24
CA GLN A 120 -6.40 -5.39 -8.14
C GLN A 120 -6.22 -4.37 -9.29
N LYS A 121 -5.56 -3.25 -9.00
CA LYS A 121 -5.30 -2.17 -9.97
C LYS A 121 -4.00 -2.38 -10.74
N PHE A 122 -3.16 -3.30 -10.30
CA PHE A 122 -1.91 -3.60 -10.97
C PHE A 122 -2.16 -4.09 -12.40
N ARG A 123 -1.28 -3.66 -13.31
CA ARG A 123 -1.31 -4.06 -14.71
C ARG A 123 0.08 -4.58 -15.06
N GLY A 124 0.14 -5.80 -15.57
CA GLY A 124 1.39 -6.45 -15.93
C GLY A 124 1.98 -5.93 -17.25
N VAL A 125 2.66 -6.81 -17.96
CA VAL A 125 3.16 -6.59 -19.31
C VAL A 125 2.15 -7.02 -20.37
N GLN A 126 1.25 -7.94 -20.05
CA GLN A 126 0.14 -8.31 -20.94
C GLN A 126 -1.02 -7.32 -20.78
N ASP A 127 -1.42 -6.68 -21.89
CA ASP A 127 -2.55 -5.74 -21.92
C ASP A 127 -3.90 -6.46 -22.10
N THR A 128 -4.19 -7.45 -21.26
CA THR A 128 -5.49 -8.13 -21.25
C THR A 128 -6.03 -8.23 -19.83
N GLU A 129 -7.34 -8.04 -19.67
CA GLU A 129 -7.97 -8.17 -18.36
C GLU A 129 -7.75 -9.56 -17.75
N GLN A 130 -7.80 -10.61 -18.59
CA GLN A 130 -7.60 -11.98 -18.14
C GLN A 130 -6.19 -12.21 -17.57
N ALA A 131 -5.14 -11.64 -18.18
CA ALA A 131 -3.80 -11.74 -17.64
C ALA A 131 -3.67 -10.99 -16.31
N ASN A 132 -4.35 -9.84 -16.18
CA ASN A 132 -4.28 -9.02 -14.96
C ASN A 132 -5.00 -9.64 -13.75
N LYS A 133 -5.94 -10.58 -13.97
CA LYS A 133 -6.61 -11.30 -12.87
C LYS A 133 -5.64 -12.03 -11.94
N ILE A 134 -4.46 -12.44 -12.44
CA ILE A 134 -3.47 -13.13 -11.60
C ILE A 134 -3.03 -12.27 -10.41
N TYR A 135 -2.96 -10.95 -10.58
CA TYR A 135 -2.55 -10.03 -9.52
C TYR A 135 -3.67 -9.81 -8.49
N ALA A 136 -4.93 -9.79 -8.92
CA ALA A 136 -6.06 -9.63 -8.01
C ALA A 136 -6.18 -10.80 -7.00
N VAL A 137 -5.89 -12.03 -7.43
CA VAL A 137 -5.87 -13.24 -6.58
C VAL A 137 -4.88 -13.12 -5.41
N MET A 138 -3.88 -12.24 -5.51
CA MET A 138 -2.92 -11.95 -4.43
C MET A 138 -3.60 -11.44 -3.16
N ILE A 139 -4.72 -10.73 -3.29
CA ILE A 139 -5.49 -10.18 -2.16
C ILE A 139 -6.02 -11.35 -1.30
N GLU A 140 -6.69 -12.31 -1.94
CA GLU A 140 -7.26 -13.48 -1.27
C GLU A 140 -6.16 -14.34 -0.61
N ARG A 141 -5.04 -14.53 -1.30
CA ARG A 141 -3.88 -15.31 -0.79
C ARG A 141 -3.23 -14.71 0.45
N ASN A 142 -3.35 -13.40 0.64
CA ASN A 142 -2.79 -12.68 1.78
C ASN A 142 -3.87 -12.23 2.77
N ALA A 143 -5.13 -12.63 2.59
CA ALA A 143 -6.26 -12.17 3.40
C ALA A 143 -6.13 -12.56 4.89
N ASN A 144 -5.47 -13.68 5.17
CA ASN A 144 -5.16 -14.11 6.55
C ASN A 144 -4.30 -13.09 7.32
N ARG A 145 -3.53 -12.24 6.63
CA ARG A 145 -2.72 -11.18 7.23
C ARG A 145 -3.52 -9.93 7.55
N PHE A 146 -4.73 -9.76 6.98
CA PHE A 146 -5.49 -8.53 7.15
C PHE A 146 -5.99 -8.37 8.58
N HIS A 147 -6.37 -9.48 9.24
CA HIS A 147 -6.88 -9.44 10.61
C HIS A 147 -5.91 -8.71 11.57
N SER A 148 -4.63 -9.05 11.53
CA SER A 148 -3.63 -8.42 12.41
C SER A 148 -3.37 -6.94 12.07
N VAL A 149 -3.59 -6.53 10.82
CA VAL A 149 -3.51 -5.10 10.43
C VAL A 149 -4.67 -4.31 11.05
N TYR A 150 -5.89 -4.82 10.91
CA TYR A 150 -7.09 -4.19 11.50
C TYR A 150 -7.00 -4.16 13.02
N GLU A 151 -6.55 -5.25 13.65
CA GLU A 151 -6.36 -5.31 15.10
C GLU A 151 -5.36 -4.25 15.60
N LYS A 152 -4.20 -4.11 14.94
CA LYS A 152 -3.22 -3.05 15.26
C LYS A 152 -3.79 -1.65 15.09
N ALA A 153 -4.65 -1.44 14.10
CA ALA A 153 -5.33 -0.16 13.88
C ALA A 153 -6.31 0.15 15.02
N GLU A 154 -7.12 -0.83 15.44
CA GLU A 154 -8.04 -0.65 16.58
C GLU A 154 -7.29 -0.36 17.88
N GLN A 155 -6.22 -1.10 18.17
CA GLN A 155 -5.37 -0.83 19.35
C GLN A 155 -4.78 0.59 19.35
N LEU A 156 -4.49 1.17 18.17
CA LEU A 156 -4.04 2.55 18.05
C LEU A 156 -5.17 3.54 18.38
N PHE A 157 -6.39 3.27 17.90
CA PHE A 157 -7.53 4.12 18.17
C PHE A 157 -8.03 4.03 19.61
N ASP A 158 -7.97 2.86 20.23
CA ASP A 158 -8.29 2.69 21.65
C ASP A 158 -7.36 3.54 22.51
N LYS A 159 -6.05 3.51 22.21
CA LYS A 159 -5.07 4.40 22.86
C LYS A 159 -5.39 5.87 22.64
N LEU A 160 -5.77 6.26 21.42
CA LEU A 160 -6.15 7.65 21.12
C LEU A 160 -7.41 8.09 21.88
N SER A 161 -8.40 7.20 22.03
CA SER A 161 -9.62 7.50 22.79
C SER A 161 -9.36 7.63 24.30
N ALA A 162 -8.40 6.87 24.83
CA ALA A 162 -8.01 6.94 26.24
C ALA A 162 -7.30 8.25 26.60
N ILE A 163 -6.68 8.94 25.63
CA ILE A 163 -6.03 10.24 25.85
C ILE A 163 -7.05 11.27 26.35
N ASP A 164 -8.23 11.34 25.75
CA ASP A 164 -9.28 12.28 26.19
C ASP A 164 -9.62 12.07 27.68
N SER A 165 -9.75 10.81 28.10
CA SER A 165 -10.04 10.46 29.50
C SER A 165 -8.89 10.80 30.45
N GLN A 166 -7.64 10.59 30.02
CA GLN A 166 -6.46 10.86 30.85
C GLN A 166 -6.28 12.37 31.08
N PHE A 167 -6.46 13.19 30.04
CA PHE A 167 -6.31 14.63 30.14
C PHE A 167 -7.51 15.30 30.83
N GLU A 168 -8.73 14.75 30.69
CA GLU A 168 -9.91 15.27 31.40
C GLU A 168 -9.73 15.17 32.92
N VAL A 169 -9.16 14.05 33.38
CA VAL A 169 -8.82 13.84 34.79
C VAL A 169 -7.76 14.84 35.26
N SER A 170 -6.69 15.06 34.49
CA SER A 170 -5.65 16.04 34.85
C SER A 170 -6.16 17.49 34.89
N PHE A 171 -7.02 17.91 33.97
CA PHE A 171 -7.62 19.25 34.01
C PHE A 171 -8.54 19.44 35.22
N ARG A 172 -9.33 18.42 35.61
CA ARG A 172 -10.15 18.47 36.83
C ARG A 172 -9.33 18.59 38.12
N TYR A 173 -8.11 18.05 38.15
CA TYR A 173 -7.20 18.22 39.30
C TYR A 173 -6.55 19.61 39.37
N VAL A 174 -6.41 20.32 38.24
CA VAL A 174 -5.87 21.70 38.20
C VAL A 174 -6.93 22.72 38.59
N GLU A 175 -8.22 22.43 38.39
CA GLU A 175 -9.35 23.26 38.82
C GLU A 175 -9.73 23.09 40.32
N LEU A 176 -8.91 22.38 41.12
CA LEU A 176 -9.13 22.35 42.57
C LEU A 176 -8.91 23.76 43.15
N PRO A 177 -9.87 24.26 43.96
CA PRO A 177 -9.85 25.65 44.41
C PRO A 177 -8.64 25.92 45.30
N ILE A 178 -7.85 26.93 44.94
CA ILE A 178 -7.03 27.66 45.90
C ILE A 178 -8.01 28.33 46.86
N ARG A 179 -8.08 27.83 48.10
CA ARG A 179 -8.66 28.58 49.22
C ARG A 179 -7.73 29.74 49.59
#